data_AF-A0A9W7H5D5-F1
#
_entry.id   AF-A0A9W7H5D5-F1
#
_cell.length_a   1.000
_cell.length_b   1.000
_cell.length_c   1.000
_cell.angle_alpha   90.00
_cell.angle_beta   90.00
_cell.angle_gamma   90.00
#
_symmetry.space_group_name_H-M   'P 1'
#
loop_
_entity.id
_entity.type
_entity.pdbx_description
1 polymer ?
#
loop_
_entity_poly.entity_id
_entity_poly.type
_entity_poly.pdbx_seq_one_letter_code
_entity_poly.pdbx_strand_id
1 'polypeptide(L)'
;MSLFGLSSRNQKTFRPKKNVPSGSKGAQFQLHIDATLGSGNLREAVRLPPGEDINEWLAVNTVDFFNQVNLMYGTLTEFCIANNCPTMSN
;
A
#
# COMPACT_ATOMS: atom_id res chain seq x y z
N MET A 1 -21.34 14.01 -10.93
CA MET A 1 -22.13 13.10 -10.09
C MET A 1 -21.17 12.10 -9.47
N SER A 2 -21.20 12.00 -8.16
CA SER A 2 -20.17 11.37 -7.32
C SER A 2 -20.07 9.86 -7.51
N LEU A 3 -18.88 9.38 -7.87
CA LEU A 3 -18.54 7.94 -7.90
C LEU A 3 -18.03 7.41 -6.54
N PHE A 4 -18.04 8.24 -5.50
CA PHE A 4 -17.73 7.84 -4.13
C PHE A 4 -19.02 7.59 -3.34
N GLY A 5 -19.62 6.42 -3.53
CA GLY A 5 -20.81 6.06 -2.78
C GLY A 5 -21.16 4.60 -2.95
N LEU A 6 -20.40 3.70 -2.33
CA LEU A 6 -20.79 2.36 -1.86
C LEU A 6 -19.55 1.63 -1.30
N SER A 7 -19.15 1.97 -0.07
CA SER A 7 -18.36 1.08 0.80
C SER A 7 -18.50 1.51 2.25
N SER A 8 -19.68 1.25 2.81
CA SER A 8 -19.94 1.32 4.24
C SER A 8 -19.76 -0.06 4.86
N ARG A 9 -18.52 -0.56 4.91
CA ARG A 9 -18.11 -1.64 5.82
C ARG A 9 -16.59 -1.60 5.95
N ASN A 10 -16.09 -1.34 7.16
CA ASN A 10 -14.67 -1.36 7.58
C ASN A 10 -13.79 -0.11 7.37
N GLN A 11 -14.30 1.09 7.62
CA GLN A 11 -13.47 2.30 7.83
C GLN A 11 -12.91 2.44 9.27
N LYS A 12 -12.97 1.39 10.10
CA LYS A 12 -12.50 1.47 11.51
C LYS A 12 -11.01 1.17 11.70
N THR A 13 -10.35 0.56 10.73
CA THR A 13 -8.96 0.08 10.88
C THR A 13 -7.91 0.97 10.22
N PHE A 14 -8.27 1.83 9.27
CA PHE A 14 -7.33 2.77 8.65
C PHE A 14 -7.82 4.21 8.79
N ARG A 15 -7.08 5.01 9.58
CA ARG A 15 -7.27 6.46 9.67
C ARG A 15 -6.04 7.13 9.08
N PRO A 16 -6.07 7.55 7.80
CA PRO A 16 -4.97 8.31 7.24
C PRO A 16 -4.76 9.57 8.08
N LYS A 17 -3.58 9.72 8.70
CA LYS A 17 -3.22 10.96 9.38
C LYS A 17 -3.09 12.05 8.31
N LYS A 18 -4.13 12.86 8.17
CA LYS A 18 -4.25 13.94 7.17
C LYS A 18 -3.15 15.02 7.29
N ASN A 19 -2.42 15.05 8.41
CA ASN A 19 -1.35 15.99 8.72
C ASN A 19 -0.06 15.23 9.07
N VAL A 20 0.59 14.62 8.08
CA VAL A 20 1.98 14.18 8.24
C VAL A 20 2.86 15.43 8.12
N PRO A 21 3.74 15.75 9.08
CA PRO A 21 4.64 16.88 8.96
C PRO A 21 5.51 16.71 7.71
N SER A 22 5.53 17.72 6.82
CA SER A 22 6.47 17.77 5.71
C SER A 22 7.89 17.75 6.28
N GLY A 23 8.61 16.63 6.08
CA GLY A 23 9.91 16.34 6.72
C GLY A 23 9.89 15.19 7.72
N SER A 24 8.77 14.49 7.92
CA SER A 24 8.76 13.27 8.74
C SER A 24 9.57 12.15 8.07
N LYS A 25 10.21 11.32 8.89
CA LYS A 25 11.01 10.16 8.47
C LYS A 25 10.25 9.23 7.50
N GLY A 26 8.94 9.03 7.73
CA GLY A 26 8.07 8.26 6.84
C GLY A 26 7.92 8.85 5.43
N ALA A 27 7.87 10.18 5.30
CA ALA A 27 7.81 10.82 3.99
C ALA A 27 9.14 10.70 3.23
N GLN A 28 10.27 10.73 3.95
CA GLN A 28 11.59 10.51 3.38
C GLN A 28 11.77 9.07 2.88
N PHE A 29 11.24 8.08 3.61
CA PHE A 29 11.23 6.69 3.16
C PHE A 29 10.40 6.50 1.90
N GLN A 30 9.22 7.10 1.82
CA GLN A 30 8.37 7.00 0.63
C GLN A 30 9.10 7.52 -0.61
N LEU A 31 9.76 8.68 -0.50
CA LEU A 31 10.56 9.23 -1.61
C LEU A 31 11.71 8.32 -2.02
N HIS A 32 12.38 7.66 -1.06
CA HIS A 32 13.47 6.73 -1.36
C HIS A 32 12.98 5.45 -2.05
N ILE A 33 11.83 4.92 -1.62
CA ILE A 33 11.16 3.76 -2.22
C ILE A 33 10.76 4.09 -3.66
N ASP A 34 10.07 5.20 -3.87
CA ASP A 34 9.60 5.63 -5.19
C ASP A 34 10.78 5.85 -6.17
N ALA A 35 11.90 6.39 -5.68
CA ALA A 35 13.10 6.63 -6.49
C ALA A 35 13.85 5.34 -6.87
N THR A 36 13.83 4.31 -6.03
CA THR A 36 14.58 3.06 -6.28
C THR A 36 13.78 2.01 -7.02
N LEU A 37 12.45 2.02 -6.93
CA LEU A 37 11.57 1.10 -7.67
C LEU A 37 11.65 1.29 -9.20
N GLY A 38 12.00 2.49 -9.69
CA GLY A 38 12.20 2.77 -11.11
C GLY A 38 13.55 2.33 -11.69
N SER A 39 14.49 1.87 -10.86
CA SER A 39 15.88 1.57 -11.27
C SER A 39 16.09 0.18 -11.88
N GLY A 40 15.09 -0.69 -11.86
CA GLY A 40 15.14 -2.05 -12.43
C GLY A 40 15.78 -3.13 -11.54
N ASN A 41 16.46 -2.77 -10.44
CA ASN A 41 17.02 -3.73 -9.48
C ASN A 41 16.23 -3.75 -8.16
N LEU A 42 15.07 -4.43 -8.18
CA LEU A 42 14.19 -4.56 -7.01
C LEU A 42 14.88 -5.17 -5.79
N ARG A 43 15.88 -6.04 -5.98
CA ARG A 43 16.59 -6.69 -4.87
C ARG A 43 17.39 -5.71 -4.02
N GLU A 44 17.87 -4.63 -4.61
CA GLU A 44 18.57 -3.58 -3.86
C GLU A 44 17.58 -2.60 -3.24
N ALA A 45 16.51 -2.25 -3.95
CA ALA A 45 15.47 -1.33 -3.49
C ALA A 45 14.76 -1.80 -2.21
N VAL A 46 14.62 -3.12 -2.00
CA VAL A 46 13.93 -3.68 -0.82
C VAL A 46 14.83 -3.88 0.40
N ARG A 47 16.14 -3.61 0.29
CA ARG A 47 17.06 -3.77 1.42
C ARG A 47 16.79 -2.70 2.48
N LEU A 48 16.88 -3.10 3.75
CA LEU A 48 16.84 -2.17 4.87
C LEU A 48 17.97 -1.13 4.71
N PRO A 49 17.67 0.18 4.66
CA PRO A 49 18.70 1.19 4.56
C PRO A 49 19.61 1.20 5.81
N PRO A 50 20.90 1.52 5.67
CA PRO A 50 21.83 1.52 6.79
C PRO A 50 21.43 2.58 7.84
N GLY A 51 21.37 2.17 9.10
CA GLY A 51 21.01 3.05 10.23
C GLY A 51 19.52 3.14 10.52
N GLU A 52 18.67 2.38 9.82
CA GLU A 52 17.23 2.41 10.00
C GLU A 52 16.68 1.26 10.84
N ASP A 53 15.56 1.53 11.52
CA ASP A 53 14.87 0.51 12.30
C ASP A 53 14.09 -0.44 11.38
N ILE A 54 14.25 -1.74 11.64
CA ILE A 54 13.62 -2.78 10.84
C ILE A 54 12.08 -2.74 10.93
N ASN A 55 11.52 -2.41 12.08
CA ASN A 55 10.06 -2.38 12.24
C ASN A 55 9.46 -1.16 11.55
N GLU A 56 10.13 0.00 11.59
CA GLU A 56 9.74 1.17 10.81
C GLU A 56 9.77 0.89 9.31
N TRP A 57 10.85 0.25 8.82
CA TRP A 57 10.98 -0.12 7.41
C TRP A 57 9.88 -1.09 6.95
N LEU A 58 9.63 -2.13 7.73
CA LEU A 58 8.56 -3.10 7.45
C LEU A 58 7.18 -2.45 7.50
N ALA A 59 6.93 -1.54 8.45
CA ALA A 59 5.64 -0.86 8.58
C ALA A 59 5.34 0.01 7.35
N VAL A 60 6.32 0.79 6.88
CA VAL A 60 6.15 1.65 5.68
C VAL A 60 5.86 0.79 4.45
N ASN A 61 6.69 -0.24 4.21
CA ASN A 61 6.52 -1.12 3.05
C ASN A 61 5.21 -1.93 3.10
N THR A 62 4.78 -2.40 4.29
CA THR A 62 3.53 -3.16 4.43
C THR A 62 2.32 -2.30 4.06
N VAL A 63 2.31 -1.03 4.47
CA VAL A 63 1.22 -0.10 4.13
C VAL A 63 1.21 0.19 2.64
N ASP A 64 2.39 0.40 2.04
CA ASP A 64 2.52 0.62 0.61
C ASP A 64 2.01 -0.59 -0.21
N PHE A 65 2.45 -1.80 0.12
CA PHE A 65 1.96 -3.03 -0.52
C PHE A 65 0.45 -3.20 -0.39
N PHE A 66 -0.12 -2.96 0.81
CA PHE A 66 -1.57 -3.03 1.00
C PHE A 66 -2.30 -2.06 0.07
N ASN A 67 -1.84 -0.81 -0.02
CA ASN A 67 -2.48 0.20 -0.86
C ASN A 67 -2.41 -0.17 -2.35
N GLN A 68 -1.25 -0.66 -2.81
CA GLN A 68 -1.06 -1.09 -4.19
C GLN A 68 -1.95 -2.30 -4.55
N VAL A 69 -2.00 -3.32 -3.69
CA VAL A 69 -2.85 -4.50 -3.90
C VAL A 69 -4.33 -4.12 -3.85
N ASN A 70 -4.73 -3.23 -2.94
CA ASN A 70 -6.12 -2.78 -2.82
C ASN A 70 -6.56 -1.98 -4.06
N LEU A 71 -5.68 -1.11 -4.60
CA LEU A 71 -5.94 -0.41 -5.85
C LEU A 71 -6.07 -1.38 -7.03
N MET A 72 -5.17 -2.37 -7.12
CA MET A 72 -5.20 -3.41 -8.15
C MET A 72 -6.48 -4.25 -8.06
N TYR A 73 -6.85 -4.71 -6.86
CA TYR A 73 -8.08 -5.48 -6.68
C TYR A 73 -9.34 -4.65 -6.99
N GLY A 74 -9.29 -3.34 -6.71
CA GLY A 74 -10.36 -2.40 -7.06
C GLY A 74 -10.71 -2.39 -8.54
N THR A 75 -9.78 -2.70 -9.45
CA THR A 75 -10.06 -2.78 -10.90
C THR A 75 -10.69 -4.11 -11.31
N LEU A 76 -10.60 -5.14 -10.47
CA LEU A 76 -11.10 -6.50 -10.75
C LEU A 76 -12.35 -6.87 -9.95
N THR A 77 -12.71 -6.06 -8.95
CA THR A 77 -13.73 -6.41 -7.95
C THR A 77 -15.11 -6.71 -8.54
N GLU A 78 -15.45 -6.16 -9.71
CA GLU A 78 -16.74 -6.43 -10.37
C GLU A 78 -16.79 -7.81 -11.06
N PHE A 79 -15.63 -8.38 -11.39
CA PHE A 79 -15.51 -9.69 -12.02
C PHE A 79 -15.30 -10.82 -11.00
N CYS A 80 -14.70 -10.49 -9.85
CA CYS A 80 -14.45 -11.41 -8.73
C CYS A 80 -15.67 -11.52 -7.81
N ILE A 81 -16.73 -12.19 -8.29
CA ILE A 81 -17.97 -12.44 -7.56
C ILE A 81 -18.08 -13.90 -7.12
N ALA A 82 -18.95 -14.20 -6.15
CA ALA A 82 -19.10 -15.55 -5.57
C ALA A 82 -19.41 -16.65 -6.60
N ASN A 83 -20.10 -16.32 -7.70
CA ASN A 83 -20.39 -17.28 -8.77
C ASN A 83 -19.15 -17.60 -9.61
N ASN A 84 -18.27 -16.62 -9.85
CA ASN A 84 -17.07 -16.76 -10.66
C ASN A 84 -15.88 -17.30 -9.84
N CYS A 85 -15.83 -16.95 -8.55
CA CYS A 85 -14.79 -17.31 -7.60
C CYS A 85 -15.42 -17.89 -6.32
N PRO A 86 -15.95 -19.13 -6.36
CA PRO A 86 -16.68 -19.72 -5.22
C PRO A 86 -15.78 -20.08 -4.04
N THR A 87 -14.47 -20.26 -4.28
CA THR A 87 -13.46 -20.54 -3.28
C THR A 87 -12.18 -19.77 -3.63
N MET A 88 -11.45 -19.31 -2.63
CA MET A 88 -10.11 -18.75 -2.83
C MET A 88 -9.13 -19.88 -3.17
N SER A 89 -8.60 -19.89 -4.40
CA SER A 89 -7.65 -20.90 -4.88
C SER A 89 -6.20 -20.47 -4.63
N ASN A 90 -5.32 -21.46 -4.41
CA ASN A 90 -3.86 -21.29 -4.32
C ASN A 90 -3.20 -21.22 -5.70
#